data_AF-N8Y5T7-F1
#
_entry.id   AF-N8Y5T7-F1
#
_cell.length_a   1.000
_cell.length_b   1.000
_cell.length_c   1.000
_cell.angle_alpha   90.00
_cell.angle_beta   90.00
_cell.angle_gamma   90.00
#
_symmetry.space_group_name_H-M   'P 1'
#
loop_
_entity.id
_entity.type
_entity.pdbx_description
1 polymer ?
#
loop_
_entity_poly.entity_id
_entity_poly.type
_entity_poly.pdbx_seq_one_letter_code
_entity_poly.pdbx_strand_id
1 'polypeptide(L)'
;MTGIATEKPEAPTSRFNKAKEFGQAKNENEVTEAAPAEKRPRLRRKKNTEPTFRENFDLEVSLGKEMRTFLLESRRFRNKREFLTQCLKDGLKKYAGQ
;
A
#
# COMPACT_ATOMS: atom_id res chain seq x y z
N MET A 1 -48.60 -29.37 -24.35
CA MET A 1 -48.43 -28.11 -23.61
C MET A 1 -47.80 -28.46 -22.26
N THR A 2 -46.48 -28.33 -22.14
CA THR A 2 -45.74 -28.63 -20.91
C THR A 2 -45.86 -27.44 -19.96
N GLY A 3 -46.47 -27.66 -18.79
CA GLY A 3 -46.69 -26.63 -17.78
C GLY A 3 -45.38 -26.04 -17.25
N ILE A 4 -45.28 -24.72 -17.21
CA ILE A 4 -44.15 -24.00 -16.64
C ILE A 4 -44.31 -24.06 -15.11
N ALA A 5 -43.40 -24.77 -14.44
CA ALA A 5 -43.37 -24.83 -12.98
C ALA A 5 -43.11 -23.43 -12.41
N THR A 6 -44.07 -22.90 -11.66
CA THR A 6 -43.98 -21.61 -10.96
C THR A 6 -43.50 -21.82 -9.52
N GLU A 7 -42.32 -22.43 -9.35
CA GLU A 7 -41.65 -22.45 -8.05
C GLU A 7 -40.65 -21.30 -7.98
N LYS A 8 -40.83 -20.46 -6.96
CA LYS A 8 -40.03 -19.26 -6.72
C LYS A 8 -38.61 -19.70 -6.34
N PRO A 9 -37.55 -19.20 -7.01
CA PRO A 9 -36.18 -19.56 -6.63
C PRO A 9 -35.91 -19.05 -5.21
N GLU A 10 -35.43 -19.94 -4.34
CA GLU A 10 -35.05 -19.60 -2.97
C GLU A 10 -33.99 -18.49 -2.99
N ALA A 11 -34.20 -17.49 -2.13
CA ALA A 11 -33.36 -16.29 -2.09
C ALA A 11 -31.89 -16.66 -1.82
N PRO A 12 -30.91 -16.07 -2.56
CA PRO A 12 -29.52 -16.32 -2.27
C PRO A 12 -29.22 -15.84 -0.84
N THR A 13 -28.71 -16.75 -0.02
CA THR A 13 -28.32 -16.46 1.36
C THR A 13 -27.42 -15.22 1.41
N SER A 14 -27.84 -14.24 2.22
CA SER A 14 -27.17 -12.94 2.35
C SER A 14 -25.68 -13.12 2.62
N ARG A 15 -24.82 -12.44 1.84
CA ARG A 15 -23.34 -12.44 2.00
C ARG A 15 -22.88 -12.21 3.44
N PHE A 16 -23.70 -11.53 4.25
CA PHE A 16 -23.44 -11.25 5.66
C PHE A 16 -23.56 -12.47 6.59
N ASN A 17 -24.30 -13.51 6.21
CA ASN A 17 -24.42 -14.73 7.03
C ASN A 17 -23.13 -15.56 6.99
N LYS A 18 -22.38 -15.52 5.87
CA LYS A 18 -21.04 -16.14 5.76
C LYS A 18 -19.99 -15.47 6.65
N ALA A 19 -20.15 -14.19 7.00
CA ALA A 19 -19.21 -13.47 7.85
C ALA A 19 -19.21 -13.96 9.31
N LYS A 20 -20.31 -14.57 9.78
CA LYS A 20 -20.39 -15.16 11.13
C LYS A 20 -19.51 -16.40 11.27
N GLU A 21 -19.28 -17.15 10.19
CA GLU A 21 -18.39 -18.33 10.20
C GLU A 21 -16.92 -17.94 10.38
N PHE A 22 -16.49 -16.78 9.87
CA PHE A 22 -15.12 -16.29 10.06
C PHE A 22 -14.89 -15.62 11.42
N GLY A 23 -15.94 -15.22 12.13
CA GLY A 23 -15.87 -14.57 13.44
C GLY A 23 -16.01 -15.50 14.65
N GLN A 24 -16.32 -16.79 14.44
CA GLN A 24 -16.57 -17.76 15.52
C GLN A 24 -15.46 -18.81 15.68
N ALA A 25 -14.20 -18.43 15.44
CA ALA A 25 -13.11 -19.10 16.15
C ALA A 25 -13.15 -18.64 17.61
N LYS A 26 -13.78 -19.43 18.48
CA LYS A 26 -13.80 -19.19 19.92
C LYS A 26 -12.36 -19.12 20.43
N ASN A 27 -12.07 -18.03 21.11
CA ASN A 27 -10.94 -17.86 22.00
C ASN A 27 -11.06 -18.89 23.13
N GLU A 28 -10.14 -19.84 23.17
CA GLU A 28 -9.81 -20.50 24.43
C GLU A 28 -8.65 -19.74 25.05
N ASN A 29 -8.92 -19.23 26.25
CA ASN A 29 -8.01 -18.67 27.25
C ASN A 29 -7.74 -17.15 27.18
N GLU A 30 -8.64 -16.39 27.81
CA GLU A 30 -8.19 -15.38 28.76
C GLU A 30 -7.42 -16.08 29.89
N VAL A 31 -6.15 -15.74 30.07
CA VAL A 31 -5.65 -14.89 31.16
C VAL A 31 -4.11 -14.80 31.05
N THR A 32 -3.64 -13.55 31.06
CA THR A 32 -2.27 -13.06 31.31
C THR A 32 -1.18 -13.20 30.23
N GLU A 33 -0.52 -12.06 30.05
CA GLU A 33 0.73 -11.79 29.32
C GLU A 33 0.63 -11.51 27.81
N ALA A 34 1.00 -10.28 27.49
CA ALA A 34 1.12 -9.74 26.14
C ALA A 34 1.93 -10.69 25.24
N ALA A 35 1.27 -11.23 24.22
CA ALA A 35 1.90 -12.11 23.24
C ALA A 35 3.17 -11.47 22.64
N PRO A 36 4.27 -12.23 22.51
CA PRO A 36 5.60 -11.69 22.22
C PRO A 36 5.63 -11.04 20.84
N ALA A 37 6.17 -9.83 20.79
CA ALA A 37 6.32 -8.98 19.61
C ALA A 37 7.34 -9.50 18.57
N GLU A 38 7.35 -10.81 18.29
CA GLU A 38 8.46 -11.49 17.60
C GLU A 38 8.18 -11.98 16.18
N LYS A 39 6.93 -11.96 15.69
CA LYS A 39 6.63 -12.41 14.31
C LYS A 39 5.99 -11.37 13.41
N ARG A 40 6.16 -10.08 13.71
CA ARG A 40 6.04 -9.05 12.68
C ARG A 40 7.37 -8.99 11.93
N PRO A 41 7.42 -9.13 10.60
CA PRO A 41 8.67 -8.96 9.87
C PRO A 41 9.22 -7.56 10.18
N ARG A 42 10.24 -7.48 11.04
CA ARG A 42 10.93 -6.24 11.35
C ARG A 42 11.65 -5.84 10.06
N LEU A 43 11.09 -4.87 9.34
CA LEU A 43 11.78 -4.18 8.25
C LEU A 43 13.11 -3.67 8.79
N ARG A 44 14.19 -4.40 8.49
CA ARG A 44 15.55 -4.00 8.89
C ARG A 44 15.82 -2.65 8.24
N ARG A 45 15.81 -1.58 9.04
CA ARG A 45 16.27 -0.27 8.58
C ARG A 45 17.70 -0.44 8.09
N LYS A 46 17.95 -0.12 6.82
CA LYS A 46 19.31 -0.11 6.27
C LYS A 46 20.17 0.82 7.12
N LYS A 47 21.25 0.30 7.68
CA LYS A 47 22.12 0.98 8.66
C LYS A 47 22.86 2.21 8.12
N ASN A 48 22.81 2.47 6.81
CA ASN A 48 23.60 3.51 6.14
C ASN A 48 22.72 4.52 5.39
N THR A 49 21.58 4.92 5.96
CA THR A 49 20.77 5.98 5.36
C THR A 49 21.08 7.27 6.10
N GLU A 50 21.56 8.29 5.38
CA GLU A 50 21.69 9.65 5.93
C GLU A 50 20.39 10.06 6.62
N PRO A 51 20.47 10.83 7.73
CA PRO A 51 19.28 11.31 8.40
C PRO A 51 18.47 12.15 7.43
N THR A 52 17.26 11.72 7.12
CA THR A 52 16.38 12.43 6.17
C THR A 52 15.03 12.71 6.78
N PHE A 53 14.54 13.91 6.53
CA PHE A 53 13.21 14.35 6.91
C PHE A 53 12.21 14.12 5.77
N ARG A 54 10.92 14.04 6.11
CA ARG A 54 9.85 13.87 5.13
C ARG A 54 9.30 15.24 4.77
N GLU A 55 9.43 15.60 3.50
CA GLU A 55 8.74 16.75 2.91
C GLU A 55 7.46 16.28 2.23
N ASN A 56 6.37 17.02 2.45
CA ASN A 56 5.14 16.86 1.70
C ASN A 56 4.98 18.11 0.82
N PHE A 57 4.84 17.91 -0.48
CA PHE A 57 4.59 18.96 -1.44
C PHE A 57 3.51 18.50 -2.42
N ASP A 58 2.77 19.45 -2.96
CA ASP A 58 1.77 19.18 -3.98
C ASP A 58 2.44 19.05 -5.35
N LEU A 59 2.03 18.04 -6.11
CA LEU A 59 2.53 17.77 -7.45
C LEU A 59 1.32 17.65 -8.38
N GLU A 60 1.41 18.29 -9.54
CA GLU A 60 0.40 18.13 -10.59
C GLU A 60 0.20 16.66 -10.95
N VAL A 61 -1.07 16.27 -11.16
CA VAL A 61 -1.43 14.87 -11.40
C VAL A 61 -0.82 14.34 -12.70
N SER A 62 -0.76 15.17 -13.74
CA SER A 62 -0.09 14.88 -15.02
C SER A 62 1.38 14.55 -14.81
N LEU A 63 2.11 15.47 -14.18
CA LEU A 63 3.53 15.33 -13.88
C LEU A 63 3.81 14.11 -12.98
N GLY A 64 2.92 13.83 -12.03
CA GLY A 64 2.98 12.63 -11.20
C GLY A 64 2.84 11.32 -11.98
N LYS A 65 2.05 11.30 -13.05
CA LYS A 65 1.92 10.14 -13.96
C LYS A 65 3.16 9.98 -14.82
N GLU A 66 3.60 11.05 -15.48
CA GLU A 66 4.79 11.04 -16.34
C GLU A 66 6.04 10.59 -15.61
N MET A 67 6.27 11.12 -14.40
CA MET A 67 7.40 10.71 -13.57
C MET A 67 7.34 9.22 -13.20
N ARG A 68 6.15 8.66 -12.94
CA ARG A 68 6.03 7.21 -12.66
C ARG A 68 6.36 6.38 -13.90
N THR A 69 5.85 6.77 -15.06
CA THR A 69 6.18 6.11 -16.33
C THR A 69 7.67 6.16 -16.59
N PHE A 70 8.30 7.33 -16.45
CA PHE A 70 9.74 7.49 -16.58
C PHE A 70 10.54 6.59 -15.63
N LEU A 71 10.12 6.48 -14.37
CA LEU A 71 10.78 5.62 -13.38
C LEU A 71 10.64 4.12 -13.69
N LEU A 72 9.58 3.71 -14.39
CA LEU A 72 9.40 2.32 -14.81
C LEU A 72 10.29 1.98 -16.02
N GLU A 73 10.47 2.93 -16.92
CA GLU A 73 11.28 2.75 -18.13
C GLU A 73 12.78 2.95 -17.87
N SER A 74 13.13 3.82 -16.93
CA SER A 74 14.51 4.17 -16.62
C SER A 74 15.14 3.19 -15.64
N ARG A 75 16.27 2.60 -16.05
CA ARG A 75 17.13 1.81 -15.14
C ARG A 75 18.04 2.67 -14.27
N ARG A 76 18.05 3.98 -14.48
CA ARG A 76 19.00 4.90 -13.86
C ARG A 76 18.65 5.23 -12.40
N PHE A 77 17.37 5.20 -12.05
CA PHE A 77 16.89 5.54 -10.72
C PHE A 77 16.16 4.35 -10.12
N ARG A 78 16.50 3.99 -8.88
CA ARG A 78 15.88 2.85 -8.21
C ARG A 78 14.52 3.21 -7.62
N ASN A 79 14.39 4.45 -7.14
CA ASN A 79 13.20 4.93 -6.44
C ASN A 79 12.87 6.38 -6.83
N LYS A 80 11.60 6.77 -6.73
CA LYS A 80 11.14 8.16 -6.90
C LYS A 80 11.97 9.16 -6.09
N ARG A 81 12.32 8.80 -4.86
CA ARG A 81 13.13 9.65 -3.98
C ARG A 81 14.49 9.97 -4.57
N GLU A 82 15.17 8.98 -5.13
CA GLU A 82 16.51 9.15 -5.72
C GLU A 82 16.46 10.07 -6.93
N PHE A 83 15.46 9.87 -7.80
CA PHE A 83 15.19 10.75 -8.94
C PHE A 83 14.96 12.19 -8.49
N LEU A 84 14.05 12.42 -7.54
CA LEU A 84 13.75 13.77 -7.05
C LEU A 84 14.95 14.44 -6.38
N THR A 85 15.71 13.72 -5.55
CA THR A 85 16.93 14.26 -4.94
C THR A 85 17.94 14.67 -6.01
N GLN A 86 18.09 13.89 -7.09
CA GLN A 86 18.99 14.23 -8.18
C GLN A 86 18.50 15.47 -8.96
N CYS A 87 17.21 15.53 -9.30
CA CYS A 87 16.63 16.70 -9.95
C CYS A 87 16.81 17.98 -9.13
N LEU A 88 16.63 17.90 -7.80
CA LEU A 88 16.86 19.04 -6.90
C LEU A 88 18.33 19.43 -6.83
N LYS A 89 19.26 18.48 -6.73
CA LYS A 89 20.71 18.76 -6.74
C LYS A 89 21.14 19.42 -8.04
N ASP A 90 20.65 18.92 -9.18
CA ASP A 90 21.00 19.44 -10.49
C ASP A 90 20.36 20.81 -10.73
N GLY A 91 19.12 21.01 -10.28
CA GLY A 91 18.45 22.32 -10.28
C GLY A 91 19.21 23.34 -9.43
N LEU A 92 19.53 23.01 -8.18
CA LEU A 92 20.28 23.89 -7.28
C LEU A 92 21.65 24.26 -7.86
N LYS A 93 22.37 23.31 -8.47
CA LYS A 93 23.64 23.63 -9.13
C LYS A 93 23.47 24.54 -10.34
N LYS A 94 22.41 24.34 -11.12
CA LYS A 94 22.14 25.13 -12.33
C LYS A 94 21.72 26.57 -12.01
N TYR A 95 21.01 26.77 -10.90
CA TYR A 95 20.50 28.07 -10.48
C TYR A 95 21.32 28.69 -9.32
N ALA A 96 22.37 28.03 -8.84
CA ALA A 96 23.28 28.60 -7.85
C ALA A 96 24.03 29.79 -8.46
N GLY A 97 23.74 30.99 -7.96
CA GLY A 97 24.38 32.23 -8.42
C GLY A 97 23.54 33.08 -9.40
N GLN A 98 22.26 32.73 -9.61
CA GLN A 98 21.26 33.70 -10.08
C GLN A 98 20.70 34.50 -8.91
#